data_AF-K0F4K2-F1
#
_entry.id   AF-K0F4K2-F1
#
_cell.length_a   1.000
_cell.length_b   1.000
_cell.length_c   1.000
_cell.angle_alpha   90.00
_cell.angle_beta   90.00
_cell.angle_gamma   90.00
#
_symmetry.space_group_name_H-M   'P 1'
#
loop_
_entity.id
_entity.type
_entity.pdbx_description
1 polymer ?
#
loop_
_entity_poly.entity_id
_entity_poly.type
_entity_poly.pdbx_seq_one_letter_code
_entity_poly.pdbx_strand_id
1 'polypeptide(L)'
;MTGPAAALQVPEATDPLPGWIPFFLGGNYVSPAYYIGQAIQSITGTDVFGLASEFVAGDWAGVKQAADAAGNLAGFNAAFHDSLETEWQRLLSESWRGNAADQARGYFHHLAGGVEFQVTALREIERTLNNIGNSMLNLARLLGDLLQDIVDWTIMWLAEMAAAAVLSSTLVGAPGAAAAAAVAAAHAVMIFARFEQILTVTTGAFKTVVGLGATALELSSRPPSELPPLGTSTYNHPGA
;
A
#
# COMPACT_ATOMS: atom_id res chain seq x y z
N MET A 1 -29.25 17.04 -0.15
CA MET A 1 -28.05 16.46 -0.78
C MET A 1 -26.85 16.86 0.06
N THR A 2 -26.01 15.92 0.46
CA THR A 2 -24.75 16.21 1.14
C THR A 2 -23.83 16.90 0.15
N GLY A 3 -23.37 18.12 0.46
CA GLY A 3 -22.51 18.88 -0.45
C GLY A 3 -21.17 18.18 -0.71
N PRO A 4 -20.37 18.64 -1.70
CA PRO A 4 -19.09 18.04 -2.07
C PRO A 4 -18.15 17.81 -0.87
N ALA A 5 -18.20 18.68 0.14
CA ALA A 5 -17.43 18.55 1.38
C ALA A 5 -17.65 17.24 2.15
N ALA A 6 -18.78 16.55 1.96
CA ALA A 6 -19.04 15.26 2.61
C ALA A 6 -18.12 14.12 2.10
N ALA A 7 -17.49 14.31 0.93
CA ALA A 7 -16.49 13.38 0.41
C ALA A 7 -15.10 13.57 1.07
N LEU A 8 -14.86 14.69 1.76
CA LEU A 8 -13.60 14.94 2.46
C LEU A 8 -13.64 14.27 3.83
N GLN A 9 -13.42 12.96 3.85
CA GLN A 9 -13.34 12.16 5.07
C GLN A 9 -11.90 12.08 5.58
N VAL A 10 -11.73 11.79 6.87
CA VAL A 10 -10.40 11.52 7.43
C VAL A 10 -9.90 10.25 6.76
N PRO A 11 -8.73 10.28 6.11
CA PRO A 11 -8.29 9.14 5.35
C PRO A 11 -7.88 7.98 6.26
N GLU A 12 -8.35 6.77 5.95
CA GLU A 12 -8.11 5.56 6.75
C GLU A 12 -7.27 4.52 5.99
N ALA A 13 -6.36 3.85 6.71
CA ALA A 13 -5.60 2.73 6.19
C ALA A 13 -6.27 1.42 6.59
N THR A 14 -6.96 0.75 5.65
CA THR A 14 -7.54 -0.57 5.91
C THR A 14 -6.61 -1.68 5.45
N ASP A 15 -6.25 -2.60 6.36
CA ASP A 15 -5.65 -3.88 5.98
C ASP A 15 -6.70 -4.71 5.21
N PRO A 16 -6.42 -5.10 3.94
CA PRO A 16 -7.38 -5.86 3.15
C PRO A 16 -7.59 -7.30 3.65
N LEU A 17 -6.68 -7.86 4.46
CA LEU A 17 -6.76 -9.23 4.93
C LEU A 17 -7.01 -9.29 6.44
N PRO A 18 -8.08 -9.96 6.89
CA PRO A 18 -8.23 -10.34 8.29
C PRO A 18 -7.00 -11.13 8.77
N GLY A 19 -6.47 -10.78 9.96
CA GLY A 19 -5.20 -11.32 10.47
C GLY A 19 -5.13 -12.85 10.61
N TRP A 20 -6.26 -13.56 10.62
CA TRP A 20 -6.28 -15.03 10.62
C TRP A 20 -5.84 -15.63 9.26
N ILE A 21 -6.03 -14.92 8.14
CA ILE A 21 -5.69 -15.44 6.81
C ILE A 21 -4.17 -15.64 6.67
N PRO A 22 -3.32 -14.63 6.96
CA PRO A 22 -1.86 -14.83 6.96
C PRO A 22 -1.41 -15.93 7.92
N PHE A 23 -1.99 -16.01 9.12
CA PHE A 23 -1.61 -17.00 10.14
C PHE A 23 -1.78 -18.45 9.65
N PHE A 24 -2.90 -18.78 9.02
CA PHE A 24 -3.15 -20.13 8.51
C PHE A 24 -2.40 -20.42 7.21
N LEU A 25 -2.32 -19.46 6.29
CA LEU A 25 -1.64 -19.67 5.01
C LEU A 25 -0.11 -19.73 5.15
N GLY A 26 0.46 -18.96 6.08
CA GLY A 26 1.89 -18.98 6.38
C GLY A 26 2.34 -20.19 7.19
N GLY A 27 1.41 -20.95 7.80
CA GLY A 27 1.75 -22.09 8.65
C GLY A 27 2.32 -21.70 10.02
N ASN A 28 2.13 -20.44 10.45
CA ASN A 28 2.76 -19.89 11.66
C ASN A 28 2.38 -20.64 12.95
N TYR A 29 1.28 -21.39 12.96
CA TYR A 29 0.85 -22.19 14.11
C TYR A 29 1.77 -23.37 14.48
N VAL A 30 2.69 -23.82 13.61
CA VAL A 30 3.67 -24.86 13.96
C VAL A 30 5.04 -24.31 14.35
N SER A 31 5.24 -23.01 14.24
CA SER A 31 6.54 -22.35 14.41
C SER A 31 6.85 -22.05 15.89
N PRO A 32 7.95 -22.59 16.46
CA PRO A 32 8.45 -22.14 17.76
C PRO A 32 8.70 -20.63 17.83
N ALA A 33 9.23 -20.03 16.78
CA ALA A 33 9.51 -18.61 16.68
C ALA A 33 8.24 -17.77 16.70
N TYR A 34 7.14 -18.23 16.11
CA TYR A 34 5.83 -17.57 16.24
C TYR A 34 5.43 -17.41 17.72
N TYR A 35 5.53 -18.48 18.51
CA TYR A 35 5.20 -18.43 19.93
C TYR A 35 6.17 -17.55 20.73
N ILE A 36 7.46 -17.53 20.37
CA ILE A 36 8.43 -16.60 20.97
C ILE A 36 8.09 -15.16 20.65
N GLY A 37 7.78 -14.86 19.39
CA GLY A 37 7.33 -13.54 18.94
C GLY A 37 6.07 -13.09 19.67
N GLN A 38 5.08 -13.98 19.78
CA GLN A 38 3.84 -13.72 20.53
C GLN A 38 4.12 -13.48 22.03
N ALA A 39 5.03 -14.24 22.64
CA ALA A 39 5.43 -14.02 24.02
C ALA A 39 6.10 -12.65 24.20
N ILE A 40 7.02 -12.28 23.30
CA ILE A 40 7.66 -10.95 23.33
C ILE A 40 6.62 -9.85 23.14
N GLN A 41 5.68 -10.01 22.20
CA GLN A 41 4.60 -9.06 21.98
C GLN A 41 3.70 -8.94 23.22
N SER A 42 3.41 -10.05 23.92
CA SER A 42 2.62 -10.00 25.15
C SER A 42 3.31 -9.23 26.29
N ILE A 43 4.65 -9.27 26.33
CA ILE A 43 5.46 -8.62 27.37
C ILE A 43 5.75 -7.16 27.03
N THR A 44 6.07 -6.87 25.77
CA THR A 44 6.57 -5.56 25.32
C THR A 44 5.52 -4.75 24.57
N GLY A 45 4.40 -5.36 24.18
CA GLY A 45 3.42 -4.78 23.27
C GLY A 45 3.85 -4.75 21.80
N THR A 46 5.07 -5.20 21.47
CA THR A 46 5.67 -5.04 20.14
C THR A 46 5.81 -6.38 19.41
N ASP A 47 5.23 -6.49 18.21
CA ASP A 47 5.53 -7.60 17.30
C ASP A 47 6.91 -7.36 16.67
N VAL A 48 7.91 -8.11 17.12
CA VAL A 48 9.31 -7.93 16.68
C VAL A 48 9.50 -8.31 15.22
N PHE A 49 8.82 -9.36 14.74
CA PHE A 49 8.93 -9.80 13.35
C PHE A 49 8.17 -8.84 12.43
N GLY A 50 6.97 -8.42 12.86
CA GLY A 50 6.22 -7.36 12.20
C GLY A 50 7.04 -6.08 12.08
N LEU A 51 7.58 -5.57 13.19
CA LEU A 51 8.39 -4.35 13.21
C LEU A 51 9.64 -4.46 12.33
N ALA A 52 10.37 -5.57 12.41
CA ALA A 52 11.56 -5.78 11.58
C ALA A 52 11.21 -5.83 10.09
N SER A 53 10.08 -6.43 9.75
CA SER A 53 9.60 -6.50 8.36
C SER A 53 9.10 -5.15 7.84
N GLU A 54 8.41 -4.37 8.67
CA GLU A 54 7.91 -3.04 8.33
C GLU A 54 9.04 -2.03 8.19
N PHE A 55 10.13 -2.17 8.96
CA PHE A 55 11.34 -1.35 8.78
C PHE A 55 11.94 -1.50 7.37
N VAL A 56 11.80 -2.68 6.76
CA VAL A 56 12.30 -2.95 5.40
C VAL A 56 11.26 -2.63 4.33
N ALA A 57 9.99 -2.96 4.58
CA ALA A 57 8.90 -2.77 3.62
C ALA A 57 8.37 -1.31 3.55
N GLY A 58 8.60 -0.52 4.60
CA GLY A 58 8.15 0.87 4.72
C GLY A 58 6.73 1.03 5.26
N ASP A 59 6.30 2.29 5.39
CA ASP A 59 4.98 2.67 5.92
C ASP A 59 3.87 2.45 4.88
N TRP A 60 3.42 1.19 4.78
CA TRP A 60 2.31 0.82 3.91
C TRP A 60 1.01 1.54 4.31
N ALA A 61 0.81 1.81 5.62
CA ALA A 61 -0.39 2.45 6.13
C ALA A 61 -0.45 3.91 5.67
N GLY A 62 0.65 4.65 5.75
CA GLY A 62 0.77 6.01 5.21
C GLY A 62 0.54 6.06 3.70
N VAL A 63 1.03 5.07 2.94
CA VAL A 63 0.76 4.98 1.49
C VAL A 63 -0.72 4.74 1.20
N LYS A 64 -1.39 3.87 1.97
CA LYS A 64 -2.84 3.65 1.82
C LYS A 64 -3.66 4.86 2.27
N GLN A 65 -3.22 5.57 3.31
CA GLN A 65 -3.83 6.83 3.73
C GLN A 65 -3.72 7.89 2.63
N ALA A 66 -2.58 7.96 1.92
CA ALA A 66 -2.43 8.82 0.76
C ALA A 66 -3.33 8.40 -0.41
N ALA A 67 -3.51 7.09 -0.63
CA ALA A 67 -4.45 6.57 -1.61
C ALA A 67 -5.89 7.01 -1.31
N ASP A 68 -6.32 6.84 -0.07
CA ASP A 68 -7.66 7.21 0.39
C ASP A 68 -7.89 8.73 0.32
N ALA A 69 -6.88 9.54 0.68
CA ALA A 69 -6.93 10.98 0.51
C ALA A 69 -7.13 11.40 -0.96
N ALA A 70 -6.46 10.72 -1.90
CA ALA A 70 -6.65 10.96 -3.33
C ALA A 70 -8.07 10.56 -3.79
N GLY A 71 -8.59 9.44 -3.29
CA GLY A 71 -9.97 9.00 -3.55
C GLY A 71 -11.03 9.97 -3.02
N ASN A 72 -10.84 10.46 -1.79
CA ASN A 72 -11.71 11.47 -1.17
C ASN A 72 -11.71 12.79 -1.96
N LEU A 73 -10.54 13.23 -2.44
CA LEU A 73 -10.44 14.41 -3.30
C LEU A 73 -11.08 14.18 -4.67
N ALA A 74 -10.94 12.99 -5.26
CA ALA A 74 -11.63 12.61 -6.49
C ALA A 74 -13.16 12.63 -6.29
N GLY A 75 -13.65 12.14 -5.16
CA GLY A 75 -15.05 12.17 -4.76
C GLY A 75 -15.58 13.60 -4.63
N PHE A 76 -14.81 14.48 -3.99
CA PHE A 76 -15.13 15.91 -3.90
C PHE A 76 -15.25 16.54 -5.29
N ASN A 77 -14.24 16.34 -6.15
CA ASN A 77 -14.24 16.89 -7.50
C ASN A 77 -15.39 16.34 -8.35
N ALA A 78 -15.73 15.06 -8.21
CA ALA A 78 -16.87 14.46 -8.92
C ALA A 78 -18.20 15.08 -8.49
N ALA A 79 -18.40 15.28 -7.18
CA ALA A 79 -19.59 15.95 -6.65
C ALA A 79 -19.64 17.43 -7.07
N PHE A 80 -18.48 18.09 -7.15
CA PHE A 80 -18.41 19.48 -7.61
C PHE A 80 -18.72 19.60 -9.10
N HIS A 81 -18.19 18.70 -9.94
CA HIS A 81 -18.53 18.59 -11.36
C HIS A 81 -20.05 18.47 -11.57
N ASP A 82 -20.72 17.53 -10.88
CA ASP A 82 -22.17 17.34 -11.00
C ASP A 82 -22.96 18.60 -10.57
N SER A 83 -22.48 19.32 -9.56
CA SER A 83 -23.09 20.59 -9.15
C SER A 83 -22.96 21.70 -10.21
N LEU A 84 -21.87 21.70 -10.98
CA LEU A 84 -21.62 22.65 -12.06
C LEU A 84 -22.39 22.28 -13.34
N GLU A 85 -22.60 21.00 -13.61
CA GLU A 85 -23.30 20.55 -14.81
C GLU A 85 -24.82 20.60 -14.64
N THR A 86 -25.32 20.03 -13.55
CA THR A 86 -26.75 19.70 -13.42
C THR A 86 -27.49 20.68 -12.50
N GLU A 87 -26.94 20.97 -11.32
CA GLU A 87 -27.73 21.57 -10.24
C GLU A 87 -28.08 23.05 -10.51
N TRP A 88 -27.15 23.84 -11.03
CA TRP A 88 -27.44 25.24 -11.35
C TRP A 88 -28.45 25.37 -12.50
N GLN A 89 -28.38 24.49 -13.50
CA GLN A 89 -29.32 24.48 -14.61
C GLN A 89 -30.73 24.14 -14.11
N ARG A 90 -30.85 23.16 -13.21
CA ARG A 90 -32.13 22.83 -12.57
C ARG A 90 -32.72 24.03 -11.80
N LEU A 91 -31.89 24.84 -11.16
CA LEU A 91 -32.33 25.98 -10.36
C LEU A 91 -32.66 27.23 -11.20
N LEU A 92 -31.94 27.48 -12.30
CA LEU A 92 -32.02 28.76 -13.04
C LEU A 92 -32.55 28.63 -14.48
N SER A 93 -32.72 27.43 -15.04
CA SER A 93 -33.11 27.25 -16.46
C SER A 93 -34.44 27.92 -16.82
N GLU A 94 -35.38 27.97 -15.89
CA GLU A 94 -36.70 28.56 -16.13
C GLU A 94 -36.69 30.09 -16.02
N SER A 95 -35.90 30.65 -15.09
CA SER A 95 -35.93 32.08 -14.72
C SER A 95 -34.86 32.92 -15.42
N TRP A 96 -33.71 32.33 -15.76
CA TRP A 96 -32.59 33.04 -16.37
C TRP A 96 -32.35 32.60 -17.81
N ARG A 97 -32.68 33.50 -18.75
CA ARG A 97 -32.62 33.28 -20.20
C ARG A 97 -31.89 34.43 -20.90
N GLY A 98 -31.42 34.17 -22.13
CA GLY A 98 -30.74 35.14 -22.99
C GLY A 98 -29.23 34.90 -23.10
N ASN A 99 -28.54 35.74 -23.88
CA ASN A 99 -27.12 35.55 -24.23
C ASN A 99 -26.21 35.34 -23.01
N ALA A 100 -26.45 36.04 -21.89
CA ALA A 100 -25.66 35.87 -20.67
C ALA A 100 -25.84 34.47 -20.04
N ALA A 101 -27.07 33.93 -20.05
CA ALA A 101 -27.33 32.59 -19.56
C ALA A 101 -26.69 31.52 -20.45
N ASP A 102 -26.71 31.71 -21.78
CA ASP A 102 -26.07 30.78 -22.72
C ASP A 102 -24.53 30.78 -22.58
N GLN A 103 -23.91 31.95 -22.43
CA GLN A 103 -22.48 32.04 -22.16
C GLN A 103 -22.10 31.41 -20.81
N ALA A 104 -22.94 31.59 -19.79
CA ALA A 104 -22.73 30.94 -18.50
C ALA A 104 -22.83 29.41 -18.59
N ARG A 105 -23.78 28.86 -19.37
CA ARG A 105 -23.86 27.41 -19.65
C ARG A 105 -22.60 26.88 -20.31
N GLY A 106 -22.11 27.57 -21.35
CA GLY A 106 -20.84 27.20 -22.00
C GLY A 106 -19.67 27.21 -21.01
N TYR A 107 -19.53 28.27 -20.21
CA TYR A 107 -18.47 28.38 -19.21
C TYR A 107 -18.54 27.28 -18.16
N PHE A 108 -19.70 27.04 -17.54
CA PHE A 108 -19.85 26.03 -16.49
C PHE A 108 -19.69 24.60 -17.03
N HIS A 109 -20.15 24.32 -18.24
CA HIS A 109 -19.92 23.03 -18.89
C HIS A 109 -18.41 22.78 -19.12
N HIS A 110 -17.68 23.77 -19.61
CA HIS A 110 -16.22 23.65 -19.77
C HIS A 110 -15.49 23.55 -18.42
N LEU A 111 -15.90 24.33 -17.41
CA LEU A 111 -15.35 24.24 -16.06
C LEU A 111 -15.60 22.84 -15.46
N ALA A 112 -16.80 22.29 -15.64
CA ALA A 112 -17.14 20.93 -15.22
C ALA A 112 -16.22 19.92 -15.90
N GLY A 113 -16.02 20.01 -17.22
CA GLY A 113 -15.08 19.14 -17.94
C GLY A 113 -13.63 19.22 -17.43
N GLY A 114 -13.17 20.42 -17.06
CA GLY A 114 -11.85 20.61 -16.44
C GLY A 114 -11.71 19.94 -15.07
N VAL A 115 -12.79 19.94 -14.27
CA VAL A 115 -12.85 19.23 -12.97
C VAL A 115 -12.92 17.71 -13.18
N GLU A 116 -13.68 17.23 -14.16
CA GLU A 116 -13.81 15.80 -14.48
C GLU A 116 -12.46 15.16 -14.85
N PHE A 117 -11.64 15.87 -15.62
CA PHE A 117 -10.29 15.40 -15.95
C PHE A 117 -9.45 15.15 -14.68
N GLN A 118 -9.57 16.02 -13.67
CA GLN A 118 -8.86 15.85 -12.39
C GLN A 118 -9.39 14.63 -11.61
N VAL A 119 -10.69 14.35 -11.66
CA VAL A 119 -11.28 13.14 -11.03
C VAL A 119 -10.61 11.88 -11.57
N THR A 120 -10.45 11.79 -12.89
CA THR A 120 -9.83 10.61 -13.53
C THR A 120 -8.38 10.44 -13.09
N ALA A 121 -7.60 11.53 -13.07
CA ALA A 121 -6.22 11.49 -12.62
C ALA A 121 -6.08 11.11 -11.14
N LEU A 122 -6.93 11.66 -10.27
CA LEU A 122 -6.92 11.35 -8.83
C LEU A 122 -7.30 9.89 -8.55
N ARG A 123 -8.28 9.33 -9.27
CA ARG A 123 -8.64 7.91 -9.17
C ARG A 123 -7.53 6.98 -9.65
N GLU A 124 -6.77 7.39 -10.68
CA GLU A 124 -5.58 6.65 -11.10
C GLU A 124 -4.51 6.64 -10.00
N ILE A 125 -4.28 7.79 -9.34
CA ILE A 125 -3.36 7.92 -8.21
C ILE A 125 -3.81 7.04 -7.05
N GLU A 126 -5.09 7.13 -6.65
CA GLU A 126 -5.69 6.28 -5.61
C GLU A 126 -5.45 4.79 -5.90
N ARG A 127 -5.78 4.33 -7.10
CA ARG A 127 -5.58 2.92 -7.50
C ARG A 127 -4.10 2.53 -7.46
N THR A 128 -3.21 3.39 -7.96
CA THR A 128 -1.77 3.13 -7.99
C THR A 128 -1.19 3.04 -6.58
N LEU A 129 -1.54 3.98 -5.70
CA LEU A 129 -1.09 3.98 -4.31
C LEU A 129 -1.68 2.79 -3.53
N ASN A 130 -2.93 2.42 -3.75
CA ASN A 130 -3.51 1.21 -3.16
C ASN A 130 -2.75 -0.06 -3.58
N ASN A 131 -2.39 -0.18 -4.87
CA ASN A 131 -1.59 -1.30 -5.36
C ASN A 131 -0.19 -1.33 -4.73
N ILE A 132 0.45 -0.18 -4.58
CA ILE A 132 1.76 -0.06 -3.92
C ILE A 132 1.64 -0.44 -2.44
N GLY A 133 0.69 0.14 -1.71
CA GLY A 133 0.47 -0.15 -0.28
C GLY A 133 0.16 -1.63 -0.02
N ASN A 134 -0.68 -2.25 -0.85
CA ASN A 134 -0.94 -3.69 -0.76
C ASN A 134 0.33 -4.53 -1.04
N SER A 135 1.17 -4.10 -1.99
CA SER A 135 2.43 -4.78 -2.30
C SER A 135 3.44 -4.65 -1.16
N MET A 136 3.53 -3.47 -0.53
CA MET A 136 4.37 -3.24 0.67
C MET A 136 3.90 -4.11 1.84
N LEU A 137 2.61 -4.17 2.10
CA LEU A 137 2.05 -5.01 3.17
C LEU A 137 2.33 -6.50 2.92
N ASN A 138 2.15 -6.98 1.70
CA ASN A 138 2.46 -8.36 1.35
C ASN A 138 3.97 -8.66 1.46
N LEU A 139 4.81 -7.70 1.09
CA LEU A 139 6.26 -7.78 1.28
C LEU A 139 6.62 -7.87 2.77
N ALA A 140 6.05 -7.01 3.61
CA ALA A 140 6.26 -7.04 5.06
C ALA A 140 5.91 -8.42 5.63
N ARG A 141 4.74 -8.96 5.29
CA ARG A 141 4.33 -10.31 5.72
C ARG A 141 5.31 -11.40 5.30
N LEU A 142 5.69 -11.40 4.02
CA LEU A 142 6.66 -12.37 3.50
C LEU A 142 8.02 -12.26 4.21
N LEU A 143 8.49 -11.04 4.48
CA LEU A 143 9.72 -10.84 5.24
C LEU A 143 9.58 -11.30 6.69
N GLY A 144 8.45 -11.04 7.33
CA GLY A 144 8.13 -11.54 8.68
C GLY A 144 8.17 -13.07 8.75
N ASP A 145 7.49 -13.74 7.81
CA ASP A 145 7.47 -15.21 7.72
C ASP A 145 8.89 -15.77 7.48
N LEU A 146 9.69 -15.14 6.59
CA LEU A 146 11.07 -15.56 6.34
C LEU A 146 11.99 -15.35 7.55
N LEU A 147 11.80 -14.26 8.30
CA LEU A 147 12.54 -14.02 9.54
C LEU A 147 12.18 -15.06 10.61
N GLN A 148 10.90 -15.39 10.73
CA GLN A 148 10.42 -16.44 11.63
C GLN A 148 11.02 -17.80 11.27
N ASP A 149 11.02 -18.16 9.97
CA ASP A 149 11.69 -19.36 9.44
C ASP A 149 13.17 -19.40 9.83
N ILE A 150 13.90 -18.29 9.68
CA ILE A 150 15.31 -18.20 10.08
C ILE A 150 15.49 -18.49 11.56
N VAL A 151 14.62 -17.93 12.42
CA VAL A 151 14.68 -18.17 13.87
C VAL A 151 14.38 -19.63 14.18
N ASP A 152 13.39 -20.25 13.54
CA ASP A 152 13.08 -21.67 13.73
C ASP A 152 14.23 -22.59 13.34
N TRP A 153 14.82 -22.38 12.17
CA TRP A 153 16.00 -23.15 11.75
C TRP A 153 17.20 -22.90 12.65
N THR A 154 17.35 -21.68 13.18
CA THR A 154 18.40 -21.36 14.14
C THR A 154 18.20 -22.09 15.46
N ILE A 155 16.97 -22.18 15.97
CA ILE A 155 16.63 -22.94 17.18
C ILE A 155 16.95 -24.42 16.98
N MET A 156 16.52 -25.00 15.85
CA MET A 156 16.81 -26.42 15.53
C MET A 156 18.31 -26.66 15.40
N TRP A 157 19.03 -25.76 14.71
CA TRP A 157 20.49 -25.82 14.58
C TRP A 157 21.21 -25.78 15.94
N LEU A 158 20.80 -24.87 16.84
CA LEU A 158 21.37 -24.77 18.19
C LEU A 158 21.08 -26.02 19.02
N ALA A 159 19.87 -26.58 18.94
CA ALA A 159 19.51 -27.81 19.62
C ALA A 159 20.38 -28.99 19.18
N GLU A 160 20.69 -29.08 17.88
CA GLU A 160 21.55 -30.13 17.33
C GLU A 160 23.02 -29.95 17.66
N MET A 161 23.52 -28.71 17.69
CA MET A 161 24.87 -28.42 18.17
C MET A 161 25.01 -28.79 19.65
N ALA A 162 24.01 -28.53 20.48
CA ALA A 162 23.99 -28.98 21.86
C ALA A 162 23.96 -30.53 21.97
N ALA A 163 23.11 -31.20 21.17
CA ALA A 163 23.05 -32.66 21.14
C ALA A 163 24.37 -33.29 20.66
N ALA A 164 24.99 -32.74 19.62
CA ALA A 164 26.29 -33.17 19.10
C ALA A 164 27.40 -33.01 20.16
N ALA A 165 27.42 -31.90 20.90
CA ALA A 165 28.35 -31.67 21.99
C ALA A 165 28.20 -32.73 23.10
N VAL A 166 26.96 -33.00 23.53
CA VAL A 166 26.66 -34.05 24.52
C VAL A 166 27.10 -35.43 24.01
N LEU A 167 26.73 -35.81 22.78
CA LEU A 167 27.08 -37.12 22.22
C LEU A 167 28.60 -37.29 22.01
N SER A 168 29.31 -36.23 21.59
CA SER A 168 30.76 -36.27 21.40
C SER A 168 31.53 -36.51 22.71
N SER A 169 30.94 -36.15 23.85
CA SER A 169 31.52 -36.45 25.18
C SER A 169 31.39 -37.92 25.58
N THR A 170 30.54 -38.69 24.90
CA THR A 170 30.36 -40.12 25.15
C THR A 170 31.21 -40.93 24.17
N LEU A 171 32.09 -41.82 24.66
CA LEU A 171 33.01 -42.60 23.82
C LEU A 171 32.30 -43.47 22.76
N VAL A 172 31.04 -43.84 23.01
CA VAL A 172 30.15 -44.62 22.12
C VAL A 172 29.35 -43.72 21.17
N GLY A 173 29.33 -42.41 21.40
CA GLY A 173 28.51 -41.44 20.68
C GLY A 173 29.14 -40.86 19.42
N ALA A 174 30.37 -41.25 19.04
CA ALA A 174 31.05 -40.68 17.87
C ALA A 174 30.25 -40.77 16.55
N PRO A 175 29.57 -41.89 16.20
CA PRO A 175 28.68 -41.92 15.04
C PRO A 175 27.46 -41.01 15.19
N GLY A 176 26.91 -40.93 16.40
CA GLY A 176 25.79 -40.03 16.72
C GLY A 176 26.15 -38.56 16.62
N ALA A 177 27.37 -38.19 17.04
CA ALA A 177 27.90 -36.83 16.91
C ALA A 177 28.14 -36.44 15.44
N ALA A 178 28.65 -37.36 14.61
CA ALA A 178 28.80 -37.13 13.18
C ALA A 178 27.44 -36.94 12.46
N ALA A 179 26.43 -37.76 12.82
CA ALA A 179 25.08 -37.60 12.30
C ALA A 179 24.47 -36.24 12.71
N ALA A 180 24.56 -35.88 14.00
CA ALA A 180 24.08 -34.59 14.50
C ALA A 180 24.79 -33.39 13.82
N ALA A 181 26.11 -33.48 13.59
CA ALA A 181 26.85 -32.46 12.86
C ALA A 181 26.40 -32.32 11.40
N ALA A 182 26.07 -33.44 10.73
CA ALA A 182 25.56 -33.41 9.36
C ALA A 182 24.17 -32.76 9.27
N VAL A 183 23.27 -33.05 10.22
CA VAL A 183 21.95 -32.40 10.25
C VAL A 183 22.08 -30.91 10.58
N ALA A 184 22.96 -30.54 11.50
CA ALA A 184 23.23 -29.14 11.80
C ALA A 184 23.79 -28.39 10.59
N ALA A 185 24.68 -29.02 9.81
CA ALA A 185 25.15 -28.43 8.55
C ALA A 185 23.99 -28.21 7.55
N ALA A 186 23.03 -29.15 7.47
CA ALA A 186 21.85 -29.00 6.63
C ALA A 186 20.95 -27.84 7.11
N HIS A 187 20.72 -27.70 8.42
CA HIS A 187 19.97 -26.57 8.98
C HIS A 187 20.67 -25.23 8.74
N ALA A 188 21.99 -25.16 8.86
CA ALA A 188 22.75 -23.97 8.49
C ALA A 188 22.54 -23.58 7.02
N VAL A 189 22.54 -24.53 6.09
CA VAL A 189 22.23 -24.29 4.67
C VAL A 189 20.81 -23.75 4.50
N MET A 190 19.83 -24.28 5.23
CA MET A 190 18.45 -23.77 5.19
C MET A 190 18.33 -22.32 5.68
N ILE A 191 19.06 -21.96 6.73
CA ILE A 191 19.16 -20.56 7.21
C ILE A 191 19.70 -19.65 6.10
N PHE A 192 20.80 -20.04 5.46
CA PHE A 192 21.39 -19.26 4.36
C PHE A 192 20.44 -19.13 3.17
N ALA A 193 19.73 -20.20 2.81
CA ALA A 193 18.76 -20.17 1.72
C ALA A 193 17.61 -19.18 2.01
N ARG A 194 17.14 -19.10 3.26
CA ARG A 194 16.13 -18.11 3.67
C ARG A 194 16.65 -16.67 3.65
N PHE A 195 17.90 -16.47 4.06
CA PHE A 195 18.55 -15.16 3.96
C PHE A 195 18.69 -14.70 2.49
N GLU A 196 19.09 -15.60 1.59
CA GLU A 196 19.14 -15.31 0.15
C GLU A 196 17.75 -14.98 -0.42
N GLN A 197 16.72 -15.67 0.06
CA GLN A 197 15.33 -15.37 -0.31
C GLN A 197 14.89 -13.97 0.14
N ILE A 198 15.24 -13.56 1.37
CA ILE A 198 15.01 -12.18 1.86
C ILE A 198 15.69 -11.16 0.94
N LEU A 199 16.96 -11.38 0.59
CA LEU A 199 17.69 -10.48 -0.30
C LEU A 199 17.06 -10.41 -1.69
N THR A 200 16.66 -11.55 -2.23
CA THR A 200 16.04 -11.66 -3.57
C THR A 200 14.70 -10.93 -3.61
N VAL A 201 13.84 -11.18 -2.63
CA VAL A 201 12.51 -10.57 -2.52
C VAL A 201 12.62 -9.06 -2.30
N THR A 202 13.48 -8.61 -1.38
CA THR A 202 13.69 -7.17 -1.10
C THR A 202 14.26 -6.45 -2.33
N THR A 203 15.25 -7.04 -3.00
CA THR A 203 15.84 -6.45 -4.22
C THR A 203 14.83 -6.43 -5.37
N GLY A 204 14.03 -7.48 -5.52
CA GLY A 204 12.97 -7.56 -6.53
C GLY A 204 11.87 -6.52 -6.30
N ALA A 205 11.45 -6.33 -5.05
CA ALA A 205 10.49 -5.31 -4.67
C ALA A 205 11.03 -3.90 -4.94
N PHE A 206 12.27 -3.60 -4.53
CA PHE A 206 12.91 -2.32 -4.79
C PHE A 206 12.97 -2.00 -6.29
N LYS A 207 13.37 -2.96 -7.13
CA LYS A 207 13.37 -2.79 -8.59
C LYS A 207 11.98 -2.51 -9.16
N THR A 208 10.96 -3.18 -8.63
CA THR A 208 9.56 -2.96 -9.04
C THR A 208 9.11 -1.55 -8.69
N VAL A 209 9.39 -1.09 -7.47
CA VAL A 209 9.03 0.27 -7.02
C VAL A 209 9.76 1.34 -7.83
N VAL A 210 11.06 1.18 -8.07
CA VAL A 210 11.83 2.12 -8.91
C VAL A 210 11.30 2.13 -10.36
N GLY A 211 10.94 0.97 -10.91
CA GLY A 211 10.33 0.87 -12.24
C GLY A 211 8.98 1.58 -12.31
N LEU A 212 8.12 1.39 -11.31
CA LEU A 212 6.83 2.10 -11.21
C LEU A 212 7.03 3.61 -11.04
N GLY A 213 7.99 4.03 -10.21
CA GLY A 213 8.34 5.45 -10.03
C GLY A 213 8.79 6.12 -11.32
N ALA A 214 9.57 5.43 -12.16
CA ALA A 214 9.95 5.93 -13.48
C ALA A 214 8.72 6.12 -14.38
N THR A 215 7.81 5.15 -14.42
CA THR A 215 6.56 5.27 -15.21
C THR A 215 5.62 6.36 -14.68
N ALA A 216 5.54 6.55 -13.36
CA ALA A 216 4.73 7.59 -12.74
C ALA A 216 5.30 9.00 -13.03
N LEU A 217 6.62 9.15 -13.06
CA LEU A 217 7.29 10.40 -13.44
C LEU A 217 7.04 10.73 -14.92
N GLU A 218 7.02 9.74 -15.80
CA GLU A 218 6.63 9.93 -17.20
C GLU A 218 5.18 10.41 -17.32
N LEU A 219 4.26 9.87 -16.52
CA LEU A 219 2.85 10.30 -16.51
C LEU A 219 2.66 11.72 -15.96
N SER A 220 3.36 12.10 -14.89
CA SER A 220 3.26 13.43 -14.28
C SER A 220 3.88 14.54 -15.14
N SER A 221 4.78 14.18 -16.07
CA SER A 221 5.38 15.13 -17.01
C SER A 221 4.43 15.60 -18.13
N ARG A 222 3.20 15.06 -18.22
CA ARG A 222 2.21 15.55 -19.19
C ARG A 222 1.73 16.95 -18.78
N PRO A 223 1.88 17.97 -19.66
CA PRO A 223 1.39 19.30 -19.35
C PRO A 223 -0.14 19.25 -19.13
N PRO A 224 -0.68 19.98 -18.14
CA PRO A 224 -2.12 20.13 -18.00
C PRO A 224 -2.67 20.75 -19.28
N SER A 225 -3.80 20.22 -19.78
CA SER A 225 -4.57 20.90 -20.83
C SER A 225 -4.87 22.32 -20.34
N GLU A 226 -4.46 23.32 -21.11
CA GLU A 226 -4.67 24.74 -20.77
C GLU A 226 -6.14 24.97 -20.39
N LEU A 227 -6.36 25.64 -19.24
CA LEU A 227 -7.70 26.11 -18.90
C LEU A 227 -8.15 27.08 -20.00
N PRO A 228 -9.37 26.94 -20.54
CA PRO A 228 -9.81 27.81 -21.62
C PRO A 228 -9.86 29.28 -21.15
N PRO A 229 -9.45 30.24 -22.00
CA PRO A 229 -9.54 31.65 -21.67
C PRO A 229 -11.00 32.06 -21.47
N LEU A 230 -11.24 32.99 -20.54
CA LEU A 230 -12.54 33.64 -20.39
C LEU A 230 -12.98 34.18 -21.76
N GLY A 231 -14.18 33.80 -22.21
CA GLY A 231 -14.72 34.31 -23.47
C GLY A 231 -14.70 35.84 -23.45
N THR A 232 -14.06 36.47 -24.44
CA THR A 232 -13.90 37.93 -24.52
C THR A 232 -15.20 38.67 -24.87
N SER A 233 -16.35 38.01 -24.81
CA SER A 233 -17.64 38.63 -25.08
C SER A 233 -17.97 39.59 -23.94
N THR A 234 -17.70 40.88 -24.17
CA THR A 234 -18.17 41.95 -23.31
C THR A 234 -19.66 41.77 -23.04
N TYR A 235 -20.02 41.79 -21.75
CA TYR A 235 -21.39 41.72 -21.26
C TYR A 235 -22.27 42.74 -22.00
N ASN A 236 -23.23 42.26 -22.81
CA ASN A 236 -24.22 43.12 -23.44
C ASN A 236 -25.41 43.23 -22.49
N HIS A 237 -25.48 44.31 -21.71
CA HIS A 237 -26.64 44.58 -20.88
C HIS A 237 -27.77 45.20 -21.73
N PRO A 238 -29.06 44.92 -21.44
CA PRO A 238 -30.19 45.53 -22.17
C PRO A 238 -30.36 47.05 -21.97
N GLY A 239 -29.34 47.75 -21.49
CA GLY A 239 -29.36 49.20 -21.24
C GLY A 239 -28.20 49.95 -21.89
N ALA A 240 -27.49 49.33 -22.84
CA ALA A 240 -26.52 49.98 -23.72
C ALA A 240 -27.15 50.18 -25.09
#